data_AF-A0A645ELG6-F1
#
_entry.id   AF-A0A645ELG6-F1
#
_cell.length_a   1.000
_cell.length_b   1.000
_cell.length_c   1.000
_cell.angle_alpha   90.00
_cell.angle_beta   90.00
_cell.angle_gamma   90.00
#
_symmetry.space_group_name_H-M   'P 1'
#
loop_
_entity.id
_entity.type
_entity.pdbx_description
1 polymer ?
#
loop_
_entity_poly.entity_id
_entity_poly.type
_entity_poly.pdbx_seq_one_letter_code
_entity_poly.pdbx_strand_id
1 'polypeptide(L)'
;MADRYFLENLVRIHRAGEGAFYEGLKPSGAPIDEKVAAADKCIEVGNLSPLEGLLSHEEIHELEGKFEKALSLKTFDVDDVEAGRAYIEAYVDFFKTVEGEHHAHKHDLGHAAHHPH
;
A
#
# COMPACT_ATOMS: atom_id res chain seq x y z
N MET A 1 14.67 5.54 21.56
CA MET A 1 14.44 6.96 21.17
C MET A 1 14.75 7.19 19.70
N ALA A 2 15.87 6.69 19.16
CA ALA A 2 16.21 6.81 17.74
C ALA A 2 15.10 6.29 16.80
N ASP A 3 14.53 5.10 17.06
CA ASP A 3 13.52 4.48 16.19
C ASP A 3 12.26 5.34 16.04
N ARG A 4 11.80 5.94 17.14
CA ARG A 4 10.63 6.83 17.10
C ARG A 4 10.92 8.07 16.27
N TYR A 5 12.07 8.73 16.49
CA TYR A 5 12.47 9.88 15.67
C TYR A 5 12.58 9.52 14.19
N PHE A 6 13.14 8.35 13.88
CA PHE A 6 13.23 7.85 12.51
C PHE A 6 11.84 7.68 11.87
N LEU A 7 10.93 6.93 12.54
CA LEU A 7 9.58 6.67 12.02
C LEU A 7 8.76 7.96 11.87
N GLU A 8 8.85 8.89 12.82
CA GLU A 8 8.14 10.18 12.73
C GLU A 8 8.58 10.99 11.51
N ASN A 9 9.89 11.01 11.20
CA ASN A 9 10.39 11.72 10.02
C ASN A 9 10.05 10.98 8.72
N LEU A 10 10.19 9.65 8.69
CA LEU A 10 9.86 8.82 7.52
C LEU A 10 8.39 9.02 7.12
N VAL A 11 7.47 8.83 8.07
CA VAL A 11 6.03 8.96 7.81
C VAL A 11 5.67 10.39 7.41
N ARG A 12 6.28 11.41 8.02
CA ARG A 12 6.04 12.81 7.66
C ARG A 12 6.44 13.10 6.22
N ILE A 13 7.62 12.66 5.79
CA ILE A 13 8.11 12.87 4.42
C ILE A 13 7.23 12.12 3.42
N HIS A 14 6.86 10.88 3.74
CA HIS A 14 5.96 10.08 2.91
C HIS A 14 4.59 10.73 2.72
N ARG A 15 3.94 11.18 3.82
CA ARG A 15 2.67 11.91 3.76
C ARG A 15 2.75 13.18 2.93
N ALA A 16 3.84 13.95 3.10
CA ALA A 16 4.05 15.16 2.30
C ALA A 16 4.18 14.86 0.80
N GLY A 17 4.81 13.74 0.44
CA GLY A 17 4.88 13.25 -0.95
C GLY A 17 3.51 12.87 -1.55
N GLU A 18 2.54 12.56 -0.70
CA GLU A 18 1.15 12.29 -1.10
C GLU A 18 0.21 13.50 -0.97
N GLY A 19 0.75 14.68 -0.61
CA GLY A 19 -0.06 15.88 -0.37
C GLY A 19 -0.94 15.81 0.88
N ALA A 20 -0.65 14.87 1.79
CA ALA A 20 -1.41 14.63 3.02
C ALA A 20 -0.71 15.23 4.26
N PHE A 21 -1.50 15.57 5.27
CA PHE A 21 -0.97 16.08 6.54
C PHE A 21 -0.39 14.95 7.40
N TYR A 22 0.63 15.29 8.21
CA TYR A 22 1.18 14.40 9.22
C TYR A 22 0.43 14.56 10.55
N GLU A 23 -0.31 13.54 10.96
CA GLU A 23 -1.13 13.53 12.19
C GLU A 23 -0.44 12.90 13.41
N GLY A 24 0.85 12.59 13.31
CA GLY A 24 1.56 11.81 14.33
C GLY A 24 1.55 10.30 14.05
N LEU A 25 2.46 9.57 14.71
CA LEU A 25 2.40 8.10 14.72
C LEU A 25 1.24 7.64 15.60
N LYS A 26 0.37 6.80 15.05
CA LYS A 26 -0.74 6.21 15.81
C LYS A 26 -0.18 5.29 16.92
N PRO A 27 -0.80 5.28 18.12
CA PRO A 27 -0.35 4.42 19.20
C PRO A 27 -0.58 2.94 18.86
N SER A 28 0.13 2.05 19.55
CA SER A 28 -0.14 0.61 19.47
C SER A 28 -1.59 0.30 19.87
N GLY A 29 -2.24 -0.60 19.14
CA GLY A 29 -3.65 -0.94 19.35
C GLY A 29 -4.64 0.08 18.79
N ALA A 30 -4.18 1.09 18.04
CA ALA A 30 -5.09 1.91 17.24
C ALA A 30 -5.90 1.01 16.29
N PRO A 31 -7.21 1.26 16.13
CA PRO A 31 -8.04 0.47 15.23
C PRO A 31 -7.53 0.61 13.80
N ILE A 32 -7.48 -0.52 13.10
CA ILE A 32 -7.14 -0.61 11.68
C ILE A 32 -8.46 -0.82 10.94
N ASP A 33 -8.58 -0.25 9.74
CA ASP A 33 -9.72 -0.52 8.87
C ASP A 33 -9.84 -2.03 8.59
N GLU A 34 -11.07 -2.55 8.65
CA GLU A 34 -11.32 -3.99 8.54
C GLU A 34 -10.88 -4.56 7.19
N LYS A 35 -11.04 -3.80 6.09
CA LYS A 35 -10.59 -4.22 4.76
C LYS A 35 -9.07 -4.32 4.68
N VAL A 36 -8.37 -3.38 5.32
CA VAL A 36 -6.89 -3.36 5.37
C VAL A 36 -6.36 -4.56 6.16
N ALA A 37 -6.97 -4.84 7.31
CA ALA A 37 -6.60 -6.02 8.10
C ALA A 37 -6.89 -7.33 7.36
N ALA A 38 -8.01 -7.40 6.64
CA ALA A 38 -8.37 -8.56 5.82
C ALA A 38 -7.41 -8.76 4.63
N ALA A 39 -7.01 -7.69 3.94
CA ALA A 39 -6.04 -7.75 2.85
C ALA A 39 -4.69 -8.33 3.31
N ASP A 40 -4.19 -7.89 4.47
CA ASP A 40 -2.95 -8.45 5.06
C ASP A 40 -3.12 -9.94 5.35
N LYS A 41 -4.28 -10.31 5.91
CA LYS A 41 -4.60 -11.69 6.21
C LYS A 41 -4.64 -12.57 4.96
N CYS A 42 -5.10 -12.05 3.82
CA CYS A 42 -5.10 -12.78 2.55
C CYS A 42 -3.68 -13.22 2.14
N ILE A 43 -2.71 -12.31 2.26
CA ILE A 43 -1.30 -12.60 1.96
C ILE A 43 -0.73 -13.63 2.96
N GLU A 44 -1.11 -13.54 4.24
CA GLU A 44 -0.71 -14.50 5.27
C GLU A 44 -1.22 -15.92 4.98
N VAL A 45 -2.53 -16.07 4.72
CA VAL A 45 -3.18 -17.38 4.55
C VAL A 45 -3.11 -17.93 3.12
N GLY A 46 -2.76 -17.10 2.15
CA GLY A 46 -2.60 -17.50 0.76
C GLY A 46 -3.91 -17.68 -0.02
N ASN A 47 -5.00 -17.02 0.39
CA ASN A 47 -6.25 -16.93 -0.38
C ASN A 47 -7.03 -15.64 -0.08
N LEU A 48 -8.06 -15.35 -0.87
CA LEU A 48 -8.89 -14.14 -0.75
C LEU A 48 -10.08 -14.28 0.22
N SER A 49 -10.24 -15.43 0.90
CA SER A 49 -11.40 -15.67 1.77
C SER A 49 -11.58 -14.64 2.89
N PRO A 50 -10.51 -14.01 3.47
CA PRO A 50 -10.69 -12.96 4.46
C PRO A 50 -11.43 -11.72 3.97
N LEU A 51 -11.51 -11.48 2.65
CA LEU A 51 -12.25 -10.37 2.06
C LEU A 51 -13.72 -10.71 1.76
N GLU A 52 -14.11 -11.98 1.90
CA GLU A 52 -15.50 -12.40 1.70
C GLU A 52 -16.43 -11.70 2.69
N GLY A 53 -17.46 -11.03 2.17
CA GLY A 53 -18.41 -10.25 2.96
C GLY A 53 -17.98 -8.80 3.25
N LEU A 54 -16.71 -8.45 2.99
CA LEU A 54 -16.22 -7.07 3.04
C LEU A 54 -16.25 -6.40 1.66
N LEU A 55 -16.12 -7.20 0.61
CA LEU A 55 -16.15 -6.80 -0.79
C LEU A 55 -17.21 -7.61 -1.56
N SER A 56 -17.69 -7.05 -2.66
CA SER A 56 -18.53 -7.76 -3.62
C SER A 56 -17.74 -8.82 -4.38
N HIS A 57 -18.45 -9.78 -4.98
CA HIS A 57 -17.80 -10.83 -5.77
C HIS A 57 -17.01 -10.28 -6.96
N GLU A 58 -17.49 -9.21 -7.59
CA GLU A 58 -16.79 -8.54 -8.70
C GLU A 58 -15.48 -7.91 -8.23
N GLU A 59 -15.49 -7.18 -7.11
CA GLU A 59 -14.28 -6.60 -6.51
C GLU A 59 -13.26 -7.67 -6.12
N ILE A 60 -13.72 -8.82 -5.59
CA ILE A 60 -12.83 -9.95 -5.27
C ILE A 60 -12.22 -10.53 -6.55
N HIS A 61 -12.99 -10.68 -7.62
CA HIS A 61 -12.47 -11.20 -8.88
C HIS A 61 -11.41 -10.27 -9.50
N GLU A 62 -11.61 -8.95 -9.43
CA GLU A 62 -10.61 -7.96 -9.89
C GLU A 62 -9.28 -8.04 -9.12
N LEU A 63 -9.30 -8.56 -7.88
CA LEU A 63 -8.12 -8.70 -7.04
C LEU A 63 -7.29 -9.95 -7.31
N GLU A 64 -7.88 -11.00 -7.91
CA GLU A 64 -7.24 -12.32 -8.08
C GLU A 64 -5.86 -12.20 -8.73
N GLY A 65 -5.74 -11.50 -9.86
CA GLY A 65 -4.46 -11.37 -10.56
C GLY A 65 -3.39 -10.61 -9.76
N LYS A 66 -3.78 -9.56 -9.03
CA LYS A 66 -2.84 -8.79 -8.19
C LYS A 66 -2.40 -9.60 -6.98
N PHE A 67 -3.34 -10.33 -6.39
CA PHE A 67 -3.09 -11.23 -5.28
C PHE A 67 -2.11 -12.35 -5.67
N GLU A 68 -2.36 -13.03 -6.80
CA GLU A 68 -1.48 -14.08 -7.33
C GLU A 68 -0.08 -13.55 -7.62
N LYS A 69 0.02 -12.35 -8.21
CA LYS A 69 1.31 -11.69 -8.45
C LYS A 69 2.06 -11.45 -7.14
N ALA A 70 1.40 -10.89 -6.13
CA ALA A 70 2.01 -10.65 -4.83
C ALA A 70 2.49 -11.96 -4.17
N LEU A 71 1.67 -13.02 -4.20
CA LEU A 71 2.07 -14.32 -3.66
C LEU A 71 3.26 -14.94 -4.41
N SER A 72 3.31 -14.81 -5.74
CA SER A 72 4.40 -15.35 -6.55
C SER A 72 5.76 -14.73 -6.21
N LEU A 73 5.75 -13.48 -5.72
CA LEU A 73 6.95 -12.71 -5.36
C LEU A 73 7.26 -12.73 -3.85
N LYS A 74 6.33 -13.21 -3.01
CA LYS A 74 6.43 -13.17 -1.54
C LYS A 74 7.69 -13.84 -1.00
N THR A 75 8.12 -14.91 -1.63
CA THR A 75 9.34 -15.64 -1.24
C THR A 75 10.50 -15.19 -2.11
N PHE A 76 11.13 -14.09 -1.72
CA PHE A 76 12.34 -13.55 -2.35
C PHE A 76 13.56 -13.72 -1.44
N ASP A 77 14.76 -13.66 -2.01
CA ASP A 77 16.01 -13.60 -1.24
C ASP A 77 16.11 -12.23 -0.55
N VAL A 78 16.26 -12.21 0.76
CA VAL A 78 16.32 -10.97 1.56
C VAL A 78 17.55 -10.12 1.25
N ASP A 79 18.59 -10.72 0.68
CA ASP A 79 19.79 -10.02 0.22
C ASP A 79 19.64 -9.48 -1.23
N ASP A 80 18.56 -9.84 -1.94
CA ASP A 80 18.20 -9.31 -3.26
C ASP A 80 17.21 -8.14 -3.14
N VAL A 81 17.77 -6.93 -3.24
CA VAL A 81 17.02 -5.67 -3.14
C VAL A 81 15.99 -5.53 -4.28
N GLU A 82 16.30 -5.99 -5.49
CA GLU A 82 15.40 -5.82 -6.64
C GLU A 82 14.21 -6.76 -6.53
N ALA A 83 14.44 -8.00 -6.08
CA ALA A 83 13.36 -8.94 -5.80
C ALA A 83 12.45 -8.44 -4.66
N GLY A 84 13.04 -7.88 -3.59
CA GLY A 84 12.28 -7.25 -2.51
C GLY A 84 11.43 -6.07 -2.99
N ARG A 85 11.96 -5.21 -3.87
CA ARG A 85 11.20 -4.11 -4.48
C ARG A 85 10.02 -4.61 -5.30
N ALA A 86 10.22 -5.66 -6.10
CA ALA A 86 9.17 -6.24 -6.93
C ALA A 86 8.02 -6.80 -6.07
N TYR A 87 8.33 -7.47 -4.94
CA TYR A 87 7.31 -7.94 -4.01
C TYR A 87 6.54 -6.79 -3.38
N ILE A 88 7.23 -5.77 -2.86
CA ILE A 88 6.56 -4.63 -2.21
C ILE A 88 5.68 -3.86 -3.20
N GLU A 89 6.11 -3.70 -4.46
CA GLU A 89 5.27 -3.10 -5.50
C GLU A 89 3.98 -3.89 -5.74
N ALA A 90 4.08 -5.22 -5.91
CA ALA A 90 2.89 -6.07 -6.10
C ALA A 90 1.98 -6.10 -4.87
N TYR A 91 2.57 -6.12 -3.67
CA TYR A 91 1.84 -6.05 -2.40
C TYR A 91 1.07 -4.74 -2.27
N VAL A 92 1.70 -3.58 -2.54
CA VAL A 92 1.05 -2.27 -2.45
C VAL A 92 -0.05 -2.12 -3.50
N ASP A 93 0.15 -2.61 -4.73
CA ASP A 93 -0.88 -2.57 -5.78
C ASP A 93 -2.13 -3.38 -5.39
N PHE A 94 -1.94 -4.58 -4.83
CA PHE A 94 -3.04 -5.36 -4.26
C PHE A 94 -3.79 -4.60 -3.15
N PHE A 95 -3.06 -4.04 -2.18
CA PHE A 95 -3.64 -3.31 -1.05
C PHE A 95 -4.45 -2.10 -1.48
N LYS A 96 -3.89 -1.26 -2.34
CA LYS A 96 -4.58 -0.05 -2.82
C LYS A 96 -5.85 -0.36 -3.58
N THR A 97 -5.85 -1.48 -4.32
CA THR A 97 -7.05 -1.94 -5.00
C THR A 97 -8.13 -2.37 -4.00
N VAL A 98 -7.77 -3.05 -2.90
CA VAL A 98 -8.72 -3.37 -1.82
C VAL A 98 -9.30 -2.12 -1.17
N GLU A 99 -8.48 -1.07 -1.01
CA GLU A 99 -8.90 0.23 -0.48
C GLU A 99 -9.75 1.06 -1.47
N GLY A 100 -9.94 0.58 -2.71
CA GLY A 100 -10.70 1.27 -3.75
C GLY A 100 -9.91 2.39 -4.46
N GLU A 101 -8.60 2.48 -4.20
CA GLU A 101 -7.70 3.35 -4.94
C GLU A 101 -7.34 2.70 -6.28
N HIS A 102 -8.19 2.89 -7.30
CA HIS A 102 -7.79 2.57 -8.66
C HIS A 102 -6.70 3.56 -9.09
N HIS A 103 -5.48 3.05 -9.34
CA HIS A 103 -4.39 3.79 -9.94
C HIS A 103 -4.70 4.19 -11.39
N ALA A 104 -5.58 5.18 -11.58
CA ALA A 104 -5.42 6.10 -12.67
C ALA A 104 -4.21 6.98 -12.32
N HIS A 105 -3.01 6.56 -12.73
CA HIS A 105 -1.81 7.40 -12.69
C HIS A 105 -2.06 8.68 -13.50
N LYS A 106 -2.69 9.70 -12.89
CA LYS A 106 -2.45 11.08 -13.29
C LYS A 106 -1.09 11.44 -12.76
N HIS A 107 -0.09 11.17 -13.60
CA HIS A 107 1.17 11.87 -13.58
C HIS A 107 0.85 13.35 -13.84
N ASP A 108 0.43 14.09 -12.82
CA ASP A 108 0.36 15.55 -12.91
C ASP A 108 1.81 16.03 -12.80
N LEU A 109 2.50 15.97 -13.94
CA LEU A 109 3.73 16.68 -14.21
C LEU A 109 3.40 18.16 -14.02
N GLY A 110 3.59 18.65 -12.80
CA GLY A 110 3.63 20.06 -12.46
C GLY A 110 4.80 20.75 -13.17
N HIS A 111 4.69 20.93 -14.48
CA HIS A 111 5.46 21.94 -15.20
C HIS A 111 4.87 23.30 -14.85
N ALA A 112 5.41 23.89 -13.79
CA ALA A 112 5.24 25.29 -13.47
C ALA A 112 5.72 26.14 -14.67
N ALA A 113 4.76 26.65 -15.44
CA ALA A 113 4.99 27.69 -16.42
C ALA A 113 5.28 28.99 -15.67
N HIS A 114 6.54 29.40 -15.69
CA HIS A 114 7.02 30.67 -15.15
C HIS A 114 6.58 31.80 -16.10
N HIS A 115 5.64 32.65 -15.68
CA HIS A 115 5.31 33.90 -16.38
C HIS A 115 6.12 35.05 -15.75
N PRO A 116 6.89 35.84 -16.54
CA PRO A 116 7.61 37.01 -16.03
C PRO A 116 6.70 38.24 -15.96
N HIS A 117 6.92 39.05 -14.93
CA HIS A 117 6.55 40.48 -14.90
C HIS A 117 7.79 41.32 -15.17
#